data_AF-A0A8J2LFD3-F1
#
_entry.id   AF-A0A8J2LFD3-F1
#
_cell.length_a   1.000
_cell.length_b   1.000
_cell.length_c   1.000
_cell.angle_alpha   90.00
_cell.angle_beta   90.00
_cell.angle_gamma   90.00
#
_symmetry.space_group_name_H-M   'P 1'
#
loop_
_entity.id
_entity.type
_entity.pdbx_description
1 polymer ?
#
loop_
_entity_poly.entity_id
_entity_poly.type
_entity_poly.pdbx_seq_one_letter_code
_entity_poly.pdbx_strand_id
1 'polypeptide(L)'
;TYDAVHIIGFGIGAHLGGVTGSQIRELNDLGDIIGRITGLDPSGPGFTSGGAENLLDPSDARFVDVIHTNMGSVSRGYLGLSSLGGHADFFPNGGSFQHNCGSSIVGDVL
;
A
#
# COMPACT_ATOMS: atom_id res chain seq x y z
N THR A 1 -9.74 7.43 21.20
CA THR A 1 -9.86 6.34 20.22
C THR A 1 -9.93 6.88 18.81
N TYR A 2 -9.26 6.21 17.89
CA TYR A 2 -9.18 6.59 16.46
C TYR A 2 -9.99 5.63 15.57
N ASP A 3 -11.01 4.96 16.13
CA ASP A 3 -11.79 3.92 15.45
C ASP A 3 -12.58 4.46 14.25
N ALA A 4 -12.95 5.74 14.28
CA ALA A 4 -13.67 6.41 13.19
C ALA A 4 -12.75 6.93 12.07
N VAL A 5 -11.42 6.81 12.24
CA VAL A 5 -10.45 7.28 11.26
C VAL A 5 -10.21 6.19 10.21
N HIS A 6 -10.35 6.56 8.94
CA HIS A 6 -10.01 5.73 7.79
C HIS A 6 -9.06 6.49 6.88
N ILE A 7 -7.83 5.99 6.74
CA ILE A 7 -6.84 6.53 5.80
C ILE A 7 -6.92 5.76 4.49
N ILE A 8 -6.91 6.47 3.36
CA ILE A 8 -6.83 5.88 2.03
C ILE A 8 -5.58 6.45 1.35
N GLY A 9 -4.63 5.57 1.04
CA GLY A 9 -3.34 5.96 0.46
C GLY A 9 -3.10 5.31 -0.88
N PHE A 10 -2.71 6.09 -1.90
CA PHE A 10 -2.40 5.61 -3.25
C PHE A 10 -0.89 5.63 -3.51
N GLY A 11 -0.33 4.56 -4.10
CA GLY A 11 1.09 4.45 -4.40
C GLY A 11 1.95 4.62 -3.13
N ILE A 12 2.83 5.62 -3.11
CA ILE A 12 3.64 5.98 -1.94
C ILE A 12 2.76 6.39 -0.75
N GLY A 13 1.57 6.95 -1.01
CA GLY A 13 0.62 7.33 0.02
C GLY A 13 0.11 6.15 0.85
N ALA A 14 0.15 4.92 0.32
CA ALA A 14 -0.19 3.72 1.09
C ALA A 14 0.80 3.52 2.25
N HIS A 15 2.09 3.63 1.97
CA HIS A 15 3.16 3.56 2.98
C HIS A 15 3.10 4.72 3.97
N LEU A 16 2.79 5.93 3.49
CA LEU A 16 2.57 7.08 4.37
C LEU A 16 1.40 6.84 5.34
N GLY A 17 0.34 6.17 4.88
CA GLY A 17 -0.77 5.75 5.74
C GLY A 17 -0.31 4.80 6.85
N GLY A 18 0.52 3.82 6.50
CA GLY A 18 1.14 2.90 7.46
C GLY A 18 2.00 3.61 8.51
N VAL A 19 2.95 4.43 8.06
CA VAL A 19 3.81 5.26 8.93
C VAL A 19 2.98 6.15 9.84
N THR A 20 1.89 6.75 9.33
CA THR A 20 0.97 7.57 10.14
C THR A 20 0.28 6.73 11.22
N GLY A 21 -0.15 5.52 10.89
CA GLY A 21 -0.74 4.56 11.83
C GLY A 21 0.21 4.16 12.95
N SER A 22 1.43 3.74 12.60
CA SER A 22 2.45 3.39 13.60
C SER A 22 2.83 4.60 14.46
N GLN A 23 3.01 5.78 13.88
CA GLN A 23 3.37 6.97 14.63
C GLN A 23 2.25 7.40 15.59
N ILE A 24 0.98 7.31 15.19
CA ILE A 24 -0.15 7.56 16.09
C ILE A 24 -0.09 6.60 17.27
N ARG A 25 0.07 5.29 17.03
CA ARG A 25 0.18 4.27 18.08
C ARG A 25 1.31 4.57 19.08
N GLU A 26 2.47 4.99 18.59
CA GLU A 26 3.66 5.26 19.40
C GLU A 26 3.58 6.57 20.20
N LEU A 27 2.98 7.62 19.64
CA LEU A 27 2.95 8.95 20.26
C LEU A 27 1.80 9.16 21.24
N ASN A 28 0.79 8.28 21.23
CA ASN A 28 -0.34 8.42 22.14
C ASN A 28 -0.14 7.56 23.39
N ASP A 29 -0.39 8.16 24.57
CA ASP A 29 -0.19 7.52 25.87
C ASP A 29 -1.09 6.28 26.12
N LEU A 30 -2.08 6.06 25.25
CA LEU A 30 -3.09 5.01 25.37
C LEU A 30 -2.79 3.79 24.48
N GLY A 31 -1.80 3.87 23.59
CA GLY A 31 -1.56 2.85 22.56
C GLY A 31 -2.73 2.67 21.58
N ASP A 32 -3.61 3.67 21.45
CA ASP A 32 -4.73 3.65 20.51
C ASP A 32 -4.22 3.51 19.07
N ILE A 33 -4.91 2.71 18.27
CA ILE A 33 -4.59 2.46 16.85
C ILE A 33 -5.70 2.98 15.94
N ILE A 34 -5.35 3.31 14.69
CA ILE A 34 -6.30 3.78 13.69
C ILE A 34 -7.34 2.69 13.36
N GLY A 35 -8.58 3.09 13.10
CA GLY A 35 -9.65 2.17 12.71
C GLY A 35 -9.37 1.40 11.43
N ARG A 36 -9.02 2.08 10.33
CA ARG A 36 -8.75 1.44 9.04
C ARG A 36 -7.71 2.16 8.19
N ILE A 37 -6.92 1.39 7.44
CA ILE A 37 -6.09 1.89 6.33
C ILE A 37 -6.44 1.10 5.07
N THR A 38 -6.66 1.79 3.95
CA THR A 38 -6.75 1.16 2.63
C THR A 38 -5.56 1.57 1.77
N GLY A 39 -4.74 0.59 1.37
CA GLY A 39 -3.63 0.77 0.46
C GLY A 39 -4.07 0.54 -0.99
N LEU A 40 -4.06 1.58 -1.80
CA LEU A 40 -4.35 1.51 -3.23
C LEU A 40 -3.03 1.41 -4.00
N ASP A 41 -2.73 0.20 -4.46
CA ASP A 41 -1.55 -0.15 -5.27
C ASP A 41 -0.23 0.39 -4.68
N PRO A 42 0.19 -0.09 -3.49
CA PRO A 42 1.36 0.44 -2.79
C PRO A 42 2.60 0.42 -3.68
N SER A 43 3.43 1.47 -3.63
CA SER A 43 4.57 1.60 -4.55
C SER A 43 5.69 0.61 -4.25
N GLY A 44 6.15 -0.12 -5.26
CA GLY A 44 7.32 -0.98 -5.20
C GLY A 44 8.66 -0.23 -5.23
N PRO A 45 8.92 0.69 -6.19
CA PRO A 45 10.20 1.40 -6.29
C PRO A 45 10.54 2.14 -4.99
N GLY A 46 11.73 1.88 -4.43
CA GLY A 46 12.17 2.46 -3.15
C GLY A 46 11.72 1.69 -1.90
N PHE A 47 10.80 0.73 -2.06
CA PHE A 47 10.21 -0.05 -0.98
C PHE A 47 10.50 -1.56 -1.10
N THR A 48 10.89 -2.05 -2.29
CA THR A 48 11.27 -3.46 -2.53
C THR A 48 12.52 -3.93 -1.75
N SER A 49 13.34 -3.00 -1.27
CA SER A 49 14.59 -3.27 -0.52
C SER A 49 14.68 -2.51 0.79
N GLY A 50 13.64 -1.76 1.16
CA GLY A 50 13.57 -1.03 2.42
C GLY A 50 13.27 -1.98 3.58
N GLY A 51 13.75 -1.65 4.78
CA GLY A 51 13.35 -2.36 6.00
C GLY A 51 11.83 -2.30 6.19
N ALA A 52 11.29 -3.33 6.84
CA ALA A 52 9.85 -3.50 7.05
C ALA A 52 9.20 -2.30 7.75
N GLU A 53 9.98 -1.50 8.49
CA GLU A 53 9.50 -0.33 9.23
C GLU A 53 8.90 0.80 8.36
N ASN A 54 9.15 0.81 7.04
CA ASN A 54 8.62 1.83 6.14
C ASN A 54 7.52 1.31 5.19
N LEU A 55 7.11 0.04 5.36
CA LEU A 55 6.07 -0.57 4.55
C LEU A 55 4.71 -0.44 5.23
N LEU A 56 3.65 -0.54 4.42
CA LEU A 56 2.31 -0.69 4.97
C LEU A 56 2.21 -2.10 5.55
N ASP A 57 1.82 -2.20 6.81
CA ASP A 57 1.78 -3.43 7.59
C ASP A 57 0.42 -3.59 8.30
N PRO A 58 -0.07 -4.82 8.52
CA PRO A 58 -1.31 -5.05 9.25
C PRO A 58 -1.33 -4.41 10.65
N SER A 59 -0.19 -4.21 11.32
CA SER A 59 -0.15 -3.61 12.65
C SER A 59 -0.38 -2.09 12.69
N ASP A 60 -0.45 -1.43 11.52
CA ASP A 60 -0.62 0.03 11.42
C ASP A 60 -2.05 0.51 11.72
N ALA A 61 -3.04 -0.39 11.66
CA ALA A 61 -4.44 -0.10 12.00
C ALA A 61 -5.17 -1.36 12.49
N ARG A 62 -6.39 -1.20 13.02
CA ARG A 62 -7.24 -2.36 13.37
C ARG A 62 -7.59 -3.21 12.17
N PHE A 63 -7.69 -2.59 10.99
CA PHE A 63 -7.88 -3.28 9.73
C PHE A 63 -7.13 -2.58 8.62
N VAL A 64 -6.45 -3.37 7.80
CA VAL A 64 -5.66 -2.89 6.66
C VAL A 64 -6.09 -3.72 5.45
N ASP A 65 -6.62 -3.05 4.44
CA ASP A 65 -6.96 -3.69 3.18
C ASP A 65 -6.15 -3.10 2.03
N VAL A 66 -5.57 -3.95 1.20
CA VAL A 66 -4.68 -3.54 0.11
C VAL A 66 -5.26 -4.00 -1.21
N ILE A 67 -5.26 -3.14 -2.22
CA ILE A 67 -5.70 -3.46 -3.58
C ILE A 67 -4.50 -3.34 -4.50
N HIS A 68 -4.01 -4.46 -5.03
CA HIS A 68 -2.89 -4.48 -5.97
C HIS A 68 -3.41 -4.47 -7.40
N THR A 69 -2.99 -3.50 -8.21
CA THR A 69 -3.46 -3.36 -9.60
C THR A 69 -2.34 -3.27 -10.62
N ASN A 70 -1.11 -2.93 -10.22
CA ASN A 70 0.05 -2.76 -11.08
C ASN A 70 1.31 -3.44 -10.51
N MET A 71 1.18 -4.60 -9.86
CA MET A 71 2.34 -5.25 -9.22
C MET A 71 3.32 -5.85 -10.23
N GLY A 72 4.60 -5.74 -9.94
CA GLY A 72 5.64 -6.47 -10.67
C GLY A 72 6.99 -5.77 -10.65
N SER A 73 7.85 -6.14 -11.59
CA SER A 73 9.17 -5.52 -11.72
C SER A 73 9.09 -4.19 -12.45
N VAL A 74 9.79 -3.19 -11.90
CA VAL A 74 10.02 -1.89 -12.56
C VAL A 74 10.64 -2.05 -13.94
N SER A 75 11.52 -3.05 -14.13
CA SER A 75 12.11 -3.37 -15.44
C SER A 75 11.10 -3.80 -16.51
N ARG A 76 9.89 -4.20 -16.09
CA ARG A 76 8.77 -4.58 -16.95
C ARG A 76 7.65 -3.53 -16.96
N GLY A 77 7.91 -2.33 -16.41
CA GLY A 77 6.96 -1.22 -16.38
C GLY A 77 5.95 -1.26 -15.22
N TYR A 78 6.07 -2.18 -14.27
CA TYR A 78 5.18 -2.26 -13.12
C TYR A 78 5.71 -1.41 -11.96
N LEU A 79 4.81 -0.72 -11.25
CA LEU A 79 5.17 0.18 -10.15
C LEU A 79 4.62 -0.27 -8.79
N GLY A 80 3.70 -1.24 -8.76
CA GLY A 80 3.11 -1.77 -7.55
C GLY A 80 4.01 -2.79 -6.85
N LEU A 81 3.98 -2.76 -5.52
CA LEU A 81 4.66 -3.72 -4.66
C LEU A 81 3.91 -5.06 -4.73
N SER A 82 4.67 -6.15 -4.85
CA SER A 82 4.12 -7.52 -4.97
C SER A 82 4.01 -8.26 -3.64
N SER A 83 4.55 -7.71 -2.55
CA SER A 83 4.42 -8.30 -1.22
C SER A 83 3.05 -7.97 -0.63
N LEU A 84 2.55 -8.89 0.20
CA LEU A 84 1.38 -8.67 1.03
C LEU A 84 1.66 -7.56 2.05
N GLY A 85 0.67 -6.73 2.33
CA GLY A 85 0.76 -5.63 3.31
C GLY A 85 -0.53 -5.40 4.10
N GLY A 86 -1.56 -6.22 3.88
CA GLY A 86 -2.85 -6.09 4.52
C GLY A 86 -3.23 -7.25 5.44
N HIS A 87 -4.28 -7.03 6.22
CA HIS A 87 -5.09 -8.12 6.75
C HIS A 87 -5.86 -8.82 5.62
N ALA A 88 -6.19 -8.08 4.57
CA ALA A 88 -6.76 -8.58 3.35
C ALA A 88 -6.12 -7.90 2.14
N ASP A 89 -5.57 -8.69 1.22
CA ASP A 89 -4.97 -8.21 -0.02
C ASP A 89 -5.84 -8.68 -1.20
N PHE A 90 -6.21 -7.74 -2.06
CA PHE A 90 -7.10 -7.94 -3.19
C PHE A 90 -6.32 -7.80 -4.49
N PHE A 91 -6.59 -8.72 -5.42
CA PHE A 91 -5.84 -8.86 -6.67
C PHE A 91 -6.76 -8.80 -7.89
N PRO A 92 -7.39 -7.64 -8.19
CA PRO A 92 -8.20 -7.48 -9.40
C PRO A 92 -7.42 -7.92 -10.64
N ASN A 93 -8.02 -8.81 -11.44
CA ASN A 93 -7.43 -9.34 -12.67
C ASN A 93 -6.02 -9.97 -12.49
N GLY A 94 -5.73 -10.52 -11.29
CA GLY A 94 -4.41 -11.06 -10.96
C GLY A 94 -3.41 -10.02 -10.43
N GLY A 95 -3.81 -8.74 -10.39
CA GLY A 95 -3.14 -7.65 -9.69
C GLY A 95 -1.88 -7.07 -10.33
N SER A 96 -1.39 -7.64 -11.43
CA SER A 96 -0.32 -7.03 -12.22
C SER A 96 -0.82 -6.09 -13.30
N PHE A 97 -1.91 -6.43 -14.00
CA PHE A 97 -2.39 -5.67 -15.15
C PHE A 97 -3.91 -5.65 -15.19
N GLN A 98 -4.47 -4.49 -15.54
CA GLN A 98 -5.91 -4.28 -15.59
C GLN A 98 -6.39 -4.13 -17.03
N HIS A 99 -7.59 -4.64 -17.31
CA HIS A 99 -8.20 -4.53 -18.63
C HIS A 99 -8.25 -3.07 -19.10
N ASN A 100 -7.91 -2.85 -20.37
CA ASN A 100 -7.88 -1.52 -21.02
C ASN A 100 -6.83 -0.53 -20.49
N CYS A 101 -5.88 -0.95 -19.64
CA CYS A 101 -4.66 -0.17 -19.43
C CYS A 101 -3.73 -0.33 -20.64
N GLY A 102 -3.15 0.76 -21.15
CA GLY A 102 -2.08 0.71 -22.15
C GLY A 102 -0.84 -0.04 -21.62
N SER A 103 0.03 -0.50 -22.51
CA SER A 103 1.27 -1.18 -22.12
C SER A 103 2.05 -0.32 -21.12
N SER A 104 2.31 -0.86 -19.93
CA SER A 104 2.82 -0.19 -18.74
C SER A 104 3.96 0.79 -19.03
N ILE A 105 3.74 2.11 -18.81
CA ILE A 105 4.68 3.27 -18.85
C ILE A 105 5.70 3.39 -20.01
N VAL A 106 5.90 2.35 -20.81
CA VAL A 106 6.84 2.23 -21.92
C VAL A 106 6.09 2.20 -23.26
N GLY A 107 4.75 2.04 -23.23
CA GLY A 107 3.93 1.89 -24.43
C GLY A 107 3.44 3.16 -25.11
N ASP A 108 3.38 4.30 -24.39
CA ASP A 108 2.73 5.52 -24.90
C ASP A 108 3.70 6.69 -25.15
N VAL A 109 5.02 6.44 -25.16
CA VAL A 109 6.05 7.48 -25.41
C VAL A 109 7.10 7.06 -26.46
N LEU A 110 6.73 6.21 -27.42
CA LEU A 110 7.52 5.98 -28.64
C LEU A 110 6.65 6.10 -29.89
#